data_AF-A0A1D3JRT2-F1
#
_entry.id   AF-A0A1D3JRT2-F1
#
_cell.length_a   1.000
_cell.length_b   1.000
_cell.length_c   1.000
_cell.angle_alpha   90.00
_cell.angle_beta   90.00
_cell.angle_gamma   90.00
#
_symmetry.space_group_name_H-M   'P 1'
#
loop_
_entity.id
_entity.type
_entity.pdbx_description
1 polymer ?
#
loop_
_entity_poly.entity_id
_entity_poly.type
_entity_poly.pdbx_seq_one_letter_code
_entity_poly.pdbx_strand_id
1 'polypeptide(L)'
;MSLSPQQRDKTFLVIAACLLALGICAPFSGHDWQRAMQVAMGLGAVVYGLTVVPVERLVDRPTALGLVLIVGLGLVSSALAHQPLWAFTEVALFISCGAIAVAVALLRRHAGEPLDRVLILMVVLLCLIKSIQYLYAGALAFASGVRVLDPDALLSGFSNKRFYGQFQTFTLPLLALPLLMPKVSRSVRGAVFALLCVWWLIAISGGTRGTWLGMAVAGVALALLGPWGRRWLAWQLAAVCGGLLLYTALFTLLTGALGVEVGSGVSDRLTTSLSGRGPIWWQAWHMIVERPWLGFGPMHFADIANPVAAHPHQAILQWASEWGVPSALCVAALAWRGGWATLRVLRTRACSTARVDLLRGCLFAALLGALTQAMVDGVIVMPNSQVWLALVVGWLMALHVWRAAPGASLPWAWAGWRVAAVLSVGLLVWVVMRDAPHIEQAQQGYLEGGNQHLQPRFWAQGVIALRRQ
;
A
#
# COMPACT_ATOMS: atom_id res chain seq x y z
N MET A 1 9.74 -30.53 -17.67
CA MET A 1 8.26 -30.49 -17.83
C MET A 1 7.81 -29.04 -17.79
N SER A 2 7.14 -28.55 -18.84
CA SER A 2 6.60 -27.18 -18.88
C SER A 2 5.22 -27.15 -18.20
N LEU A 3 4.98 -26.18 -17.31
CA LEU A 3 3.68 -26.03 -16.65
C LEU A 3 2.62 -25.54 -17.65
N SER A 4 1.41 -26.09 -17.58
CA SER A 4 0.28 -25.58 -18.37
C SER A 4 -0.06 -24.12 -18.00
N PRO A 5 -0.75 -23.34 -18.86
CA PRO A 5 -1.17 -21.97 -18.54
C PRO A 5 -1.91 -21.87 -17.19
N GLN A 6 -2.87 -22.77 -16.94
CA GLN A 6 -3.62 -22.80 -15.69
C GLN A 6 -2.76 -23.18 -14.48
N GLN A 7 -1.76 -24.06 -14.66
CA GLN A 7 -0.82 -24.40 -13.59
C GLN A 7 0.06 -23.20 -13.25
N ARG A 8 0.55 -22.45 -14.25
CA ARG A 8 1.35 -21.22 -14.03
C ARG A 8 0.57 -20.15 -13.26
N ASP A 9 -0.68 -19.92 -13.64
CA ASP A 9 -1.59 -19.00 -12.95
C ASP A 9 -1.78 -19.38 -11.47
N LYS A 10 -2.06 -20.65 -11.19
CA LYS A 10 -2.24 -21.17 -9.83
C LYS A 10 -0.94 -21.07 -9.02
N THR A 11 0.19 -21.46 -9.59
CA THR A 11 1.49 -21.40 -8.92
C THR A 11 1.85 -19.98 -8.53
N PHE A 12 1.71 -19.01 -9.45
CA PHE A 12 1.97 -17.61 -9.13
C PHE A 12 1.04 -17.08 -8.03
N LEU A 13 -0.27 -17.39 -8.11
CA LEU A 13 -1.24 -16.99 -7.09
C LEU A 13 -0.90 -17.52 -5.70
N VAL A 14 -0.54 -18.81 -5.59
CA VAL A 14 -0.17 -19.43 -4.32
C VAL A 14 1.10 -18.79 -3.76
N ILE A 15 2.13 -18.61 -4.59
CA ILE A 15 3.38 -17.96 -4.17
C ILE A 15 3.09 -16.53 -3.69
N ALA A 16 2.34 -15.74 -4.45
CA ALA A 16 1.99 -14.38 -4.08
C ALA A 16 1.19 -14.32 -2.76
N ALA A 17 0.23 -15.22 -2.56
CA ALA A 17 -0.56 -15.30 -1.34
C ALA A 17 0.32 -15.70 -0.13
N CYS A 18 1.24 -16.65 -0.29
CA CYS A 18 2.19 -17.04 0.75
C CYS A 18 3.13 -15.89 1.12
N LEU A 19 3.70 -15.18 0.14
CA LEU A 19 4.58 -14.04 0.38
C LEU A 19 3.85 -12.89 1.07
N LEU A 20 2.61 -12.60 0.69
CA LEU A 20 1.77 -11.61 1.36
C LEU A 20 1.48 -12.01 2.82
N ALA A 21 1.10 -13.26 3.06
CA ALA A 21 0.85 -13.77 4.40
C ALA A 21 2.12 -13.73 5.27
N LEU A 22 3.27 -14.16 4.75
CA LEU A 22 4.54 -14.11 5.46
C LEU A 22 5.00 -12.67 5.74
N GLY A 23 4.80 -11.74 4.80
CA GLY A 23 5.16 -10.33 4.98
C GLY A 23 4.32 -9.60 6.03
N ILE A 24 3.04 -9.99 6.20
CA ILE A 24 2.07 -9.27 7.05
C ILE A 24 1.86 -9.95 8.41
N CYS A 25 1.86 -11.29 8.43
CA CYS A 25 1.42 -12.07 9.58
C CYS A 25 2.57 -12.71 10.37
N ALA A 26 3.80 -12.78 9.84
CA ALA A 26 4.91 -13.36 10.59
C ALA A 26 5.18 -12.55 11.87
N PRO A 27 5.47 -13.19 13.02
CA PRO A 27 5.68 -12.49 14.28
C PRO A 27 6.93 -11.59 14.26
N PHE A 28 7.91 -11.93 13.43
CA PHE A 28 9.14 -11.16 13.17
C PHE A 28 9.01 -10.23 11.94
N SER A 29 7.80 -10.03 11.40
CA SER A 29 7.66 -9.12 10.26
C SER A 29 7.96 -7.68 10.67
N GLY A 30 8.91 -7.08 9.95
CA GLY A 30 9.31 -5.69 10.07
C GLY A 30 9.49 -5.07 8.69
N HIS A 31 9.87 -3.79 8.64
CA HIS A 31 9.99 -3.07 7.38
C HIS A 31 10.94 -3.78 6.37
N ASP A 32 12.10 -4.24 6.82
CA ASP A 32 13.09 -4.89 5.95
C ASP A 32 12.63 -6.25 5.45
N TRP A 33 11.97 -7.03 6.31
CA TRP A 33 11.32 -8.28 5.91
C TRP A 33 10.24 -8.04 4.86
N GLN A 34 9.40 -7.02 5.06
CA GLN A 34 8.36 -6.64 4.10
C GLN A 34 8.96 -6.18 2.76
N ARG A 35 10.09 -5.47 2.78
CA ARG A 35 10.85 -5.10 1.56
C ARG A 35 11.37 -6.34 0.84
N ALA A 36 11.98 -7.28 1.55
CA ALA A 36 12.45 -8.53 0.97
C ALA A 36 11.30 -9.35 0.34
N MET A 37 10.15 -9.44 1.02
CA MET A 37 8.96 -10.11 0.48
C MET A 37 8.39 -9.40 -0.75
N GLN A 38 8.41 -8.06 -0.79
CA GLN A 38 8.03 -7.29 -1.98
C GLN A 38 8.95 -7.59 -3.16
N VAL A 39 10.27 -7.64 -2.95
CA VAL A 39 11.24 -7.99 -4.01
C VAL A 39 11.02 -9.41 -4.50
N ALA A 40 10.80 -10.38 -3.61
CA ALA A 40 10.48 -11.76 -3.96
C ALA A 40 9.18 -11.88 -4.78
N MET A 41 8.15 -11.10 -4.43
CA MET A 41 6.89 -11.06 -5.18
C MET A 41 7.05 -10.38 -6.54
N GLY A 42 7.89 -9.33 -6.62
CA GLY A 42 8.30 -8.72 -7.89
C GLY A 42 8.98 -9.73 -8.81
N LEU A 43 9.90 -10.54 -8.27
CA LEU A 43 10.52 -11.65 -9.00
C LEU A 43 9.48 -12.66 -9.49
N GLY A 44 8.58 -13.12 -8.63
CA GLY A 44 7.49 -14.00 -9.02
C GLY A 44 6.62 -13.42 -10.14
N ALA A 45 6.30 -12.12 -10.07
CA ALA A 45 5.51 -11.42 -11.07
C ALA A 45 6.24 -11.30 -12.42
N VAL A 46 7.55 -11.06 -12.41
CA VAL A 46 8.38 -11.04 -13.63
C VAL A 46 8.47 -12.43 -14.24
N VAL A 47 8.76 -13.47 -13.45
CA VAL A 47 8.79 -14.86 -13.96
C VAL A 47 7.44 -15.21 -14.58
N TYR A 48 6.33 -14.89 -13.91
CA TYR A 48 4.98 -15.08 -14.45
C TYR A 48 4.77 -14.33 -15.78
N GLY A 49 5.11 -13.04 -15.83
CA GLY A 49 4.97 -12.19 -17.01
C GLY A 49 5.85 -12.58 -18.20
N LEU A 50 7.00 -13.22 -17.97
CA LEU A 50 7.81 -13.83 -19.03
C LEU A 50 7.12 -15.04 -19.66
N THR A 51 6.35 -15.78 -18.87
CA THR A 51 5.63 -16.97 -19.35
C THR A 51 4.32 -16.64 -20.08
N VAL A 52 3.78 -15.43 -19.89
CA VAL A 52 2.52 -14.98 -20.46
C VAL A 52 2.75 -14.02 -21.63
N VAL A 53 2.06 -14.25 -22.75
CA VAL A 53 1.98 -13.28 -23.85
C VAL A 53 0.60 -12.63 -23.79
N PRO A 54 0.52 -11.30 -23.59
CA PRO A 54 -0.77 -10.61 -23.54
C PRO A 54 -1.40 -10.60 -24.93
N VAL A 55 -2.61 -11.15 -25.02
CA VAL A 55 -3.42 -11.13 -26.26
C VAL A 55 -4.03 -9.74 -26.48
N GLU A 56 -4.26 -8.99 -25.40
CA GLU A 56 -4.86 -7.66 -25.43
C GLU A 56 -3.99 -6.63 -24.72
N ARG A 57 -4.14 -5.37 -25.13
CA ARG A 57 -3.48 -4.25 -24.43
C ARG A 57 -4.07 -4.10 -23.02
N LEU A 58 -3.21 -3.97 -22.02
CA LEU A 58 -3.61 -3.69 -20.63
C LEU A 58 -3.98 -2.22 -20.44
N VAL A 59 -3.29 -1.32 -21.14
CA VAL A 59 -3.48 0.13 -21.10
C VAL A 59 -3.57 0.69 -22.52
N ASP A 60 -4.20 1.85 -22.67
CA ASP A 60 -4.27 2.54 -23.95
C ASP A 60 -2.99 3.32 -24.27
N ARG A 61 -2.83 3.76 -25.53
CA ARG A 61 -1.61 4.40 -26.04
C ARG A 61 -1.20 5.64 -25.23
N PRO A 62 -2.08 6.62 -24.94
CA PRO A 62 -1.75 7.75 -24.06
C PRO A 62 -1.18 7.34 -22.71
N THR A 63 -1.79 6.34 -22.07
CA THR A 63 -1.31 5.83 -20.77
C THR A 63 0.07 5.20 -20.91
N ALA A 64 0.29 4.38 -21.94
CA ALA A 64 1.60 3.78 -22.20
C ALA A 64 2.69 4.85 -22.45
N LEU A 65 2.40 5.88 -23.25
CA LEU A 65 3.33 6.99 -23.50
C LEU A 65 3.66 7.76 -22.21
N GLY A 66 2.65 8.04 -21.37
CA GLY A 66 2.86 8.68 -20.07
C GLY A 66 3.75 7.84 -19.15
N LEU A 67 3.54 6.53 -19.09
CA LEU A 67 4.40 5.63 -18.31
C LEU A 67 5.84 5.60 -18.84
N VAL A 68 6.04 5.53 -20.16
CA VAL A 68 7.37 5.60 -20.78
C VAL A 68 8.05 6.93 -20.45
N LEU A 69 7.32 8.05 -20.49
CA LEU A 69 7.85 9.35 -20.14
C LEU A 69 8.25 9.43 -18.66
N ILE A 70 7.43 8.94 -17.74
CA ILE A 70 7.75 8.91 -16.30
C ILE A 70 9.01 8.09 -16.05
N VAL A 71 9.11 6.89 -16.64
CA VAL A 71 10.29 6.03 -16.50
C VAL A 71 11.51 6.67 -17.14
N GLY A 72 11.38 7.25 -18.34
CA GLY A 72 12.47 7.94 -19.04
C GLY A 72 13.02 9.12 -18.24
N LEU A 73 12.15 10.00 -17.74
CA LEU A 73 12.54 11.12 -16.87
C LEU A 73 13.20 10.61 -15.58
N GLY A 74 12.66 9.54 -14.98
CA GLY A 74 13.25 8.89 -13.82
C GLY A 74 14.65 8.36 -14.06
N LEU A 75 14.89 7.70 -15.20
CA LEU A 75 16.21 7.17 -15.56
C LEU A 75 17.25 8.29 -15.77
N VAL A 76 16.85 9.37 -16.45
CA VAL A 76 17.72 10.55 -16.63
C VAL A 76 18.00 11.23 -15.30
N SER A 77 16.97 11.41 -14.47
CA SER A 77 17.12 11.95 -13.11
C SER A 77 18.06 11.11 -12.26
N SER A 78 17.90 9.77 -12.27
CA SER A 78 18.78 8.84 -11.56
C SER A 78 20.23 8.90 -12.01
N ALA A 79 20.49 9.06 -13.31
CA ALA A 79 21.84 9.17 -13.84
C ALA A 79 22.57 10.45 -13.39
N LEU A 80 21.82 11.52 -13.11
CA LEU A 80 22.34 12.82 -12.67
C LEU A 80 22.32 13.00 -11.14
N ALA A 81 21.85 11.99 -10.41
CA ALA A 81 21.70 12.04 -8.97
C ALA A 81 23.05 11.91 -8.25
N HIS A 82 23.13 12.40 -7.01
CA HIS A 82 24.37 12.31 -6.21
C HIS A 82 24.73 10.86 -5.85
N GLN A 83 23.70 10.02 -5.64
CA GLN A 83 23.79 8.59 -5.38
C GLN A 83 23.03 7.79 -6.44
N PRO A 84 23.55 7.64 -7.68
CA PRO A 84 22.81 7.05 -8.80
C PRO A 84 22.27 5.65 -8.51
N LEU A 85 23.02 4.83 -7.77
CA LEU A 85 22.60 3.47 -7.45
C LEU A 85 21.27 3.43 -6.68
N TRP A 86 21.14 4.25 -5.63
CA TRP A 86 19.90 4.34 -4.85
C TRP A 86 18.76 4.93 -5.65
N ALA A 87 19.04 5.88 -6.55
CA ALA A 87 18.04 6.40 -7.46
C ALA A 87 17.54 5.33 -8.44
N PHE A 88 18.43 4.54 -9.05
CA PHE A 88 18.02 3.40 -9.87
C PHE A 88 17.28 2.32 -9.06
N THR A 89 17.63 2.12 -7.79
CA THR A 89 16.89 1.22 -6.89
C THR A 89 15.42 1.64 -6.73
N GLU A 90 15.13 2.94 -6.58
CA GLU A 90 13.74 3.41 -6.49
C GLU A 90 12.98 3.29 -7.82
N VAL A 91 13.62 3.60 -8.95
CA VAL A 91 13.03 3.34 -10.28
C VAL A 91 12.70 1.86 -10.43
N ALA A 92 13.62 0.98 -10.04
CA ALA A 92 13.43 -0.46 -10.10
C ALA A 92 12.29 -0.93 -9.19
N LEU A 93 12.11 -0.32 -8.00
CA LEU A 93 10.96 -0.59 -7.13
C LEU A 93 9.63 -0.26 -7.83
N PHE A 94 9.50 0.91 -8.45
CA PHE A 94 8.26 1.29 -9.13
C PHE A 94 7.97 0.40 -10.35
N ILE A 95 9.00 0.02 -11.13
CA ILE A 95 8.85 -0.93 -12.24
C ILE A 95 8.43 -2.30 -11.71
N SER A 96 9.03 -2.78 -10.61
CA SER A 96 8.66 -4.03 -9.94
C SER A 96 7.19 -4.02 -9.45
N CYS A 97 6.74 -2.92 -8.82
CA CYS A 97 5.33 -2.73 -8.49
C CYS A 97 4.43 -2.73 -9.73
N GLY A 98 4.87 -2.13 -10.83
CA GLY A 98 4.18 -2.22 -12.12
C GLY A 98 4.10 -3.66 -12.63
N ALA A 99 5.15 -4.47 -12.47
CA ALA A 99 5.15 -5.90 -12.80
C ALA A 99 4.13 -6.69 -11.97
N ILE A 100 4.03 -6.41 -10.66
CA ILE A 100 3.00 -6.99 -9.80
C ILE A 100 1.60 -6.60 -10.29
N ALA A 101 1.35 -5.32 -10.58
CA ALA A 101 0.05 -4.85 -11.08
C ALA A 101 -0.33 -5.50 -12.42
N VAL A 102 0.62 -5.61 -13.36
CA VAL A 102 0.45 -6.29 -14.65
C VAL A 102 0.16 -7.78 -14.46
N ALA A 103 0.90 -8.46 -13.58
CA ALA A 103 0.69 -9.87 -13.30
C ALA A 103 -0.71 -10.13 -12.71
N VAL A 104 -1.15 -9.33 -11.73
CA VAL A 104 -2.51 -9.41 -11.17
C VAL A 104 -3.56 -9.16 -12.24
N ALA A 105 -3.34 -8.16 -13.11
CA ALA A 105 -4.28 -7.83 -14.16
C ALA A 105 -4.46 -8.98 -15.16
N LEU A 106 -3.36 -9.58 -15.61
CA LEU A 106 -3.35 -10.72 -16.52
C LEU A 106 -3.97 -11.96 -15.87
N LEU A 107 -3.55 -12.27 -14.64
CA LEU A 107 -4.10 -13.38 -13.87
C LEU A 107 -5.62 -13.26 -13.75
N ARG A 108 -6.14 -12.07 -13.46
CA ARG A 108 -7.59 -11.85 -13.36
C ARG A 108 -8.30 -11.96 -14.70
N ARG A 109 -7.68 -11.53 -15.81
CA ARG A 109 -8.25 -11.69 -17.15
C ARG A 109 -8.32 -13.16 -17.57
N HIS A 110 -7.33 -13.99 -17.21
CA HIS A 110 -7.32 -15.43 -17.52
C HIS A 110 -8.24 -16.24 -16.60
N ALA A 111 -8.17 -16.03 -15.29
CA ALA A 111 -8.84 -16.87 -14.30
C ALA A 111 -10.32 -16.52 -14.08
N GLY A 112 -10.78 -15.35 -14.53
CA GLY A 112 -12.18 -14.93 -14.41
C GLY A 112 -12.61 -14.56 -12.98
N GLU A 113 -13.92 -14.50 -12.75
CA GLU A 113 -14.52 -14.16 -11.43
C GLU A 113 -14.05 -15.03 -10.25
N PRO A 114 -13.72 -16.34 -10.41
CA PRO A 114 -13.21 -17.13 -9.30
C PRO A 114 -12.00 -16.53 -8.60
N LEU A 115 -11.10 -15.84 -9.33
CA LEU A 115 -9.96 -15.17 -8.71
C LEU A 115 -10.38 -14.06 -7.74
N ASP A 116 -11.44 -13.32 -8.05
CA ASP A 116 -11.95 -12.27 -7.16
C ASP A 116 -12.31 -12.85 -5.79
N ARG A 117 -12.86 -14.06 -5.77
CA ARG A 117 -13.26 -14.76 -4.53
C ARG A 117 -12.02 -15.14 -3.71
N VAL A 118 -10.98 -15.64 -4.37
CA VAL A 118 -9.72 -16.02 -3.71
C VAL A 118 -9.03 -14.78 -3.12
N LEU A 119 -8.96 -13.68 -3.87
CA LEU A 119 -8.35 -12.44 -3.38
C LEU A 119 -9.12 -11.81 -2.22
N ILE A 120 -10.46 -11.81 -2.26
CA ILE A 120 -11.28 -11.36 -1.13
C ILE A 120 -11.14 -12.29 0.07
N LEU A 121 -11.11 -13.61 -0.13
CA LEU A 121 -10.86 -14.56 0.95
C LEU A 121 -9.49 -14.29 1.60
N MET A 122 -8.46 -14.03 0.79
CA MET A 122 -7.13 -13.66 1.29
C MET A 122 -7.18 -12.39 2.13
N VAL A 123 -7.88 -11.33 1.68
CA VAL A 123 -8.08 -10.11 2.49
C VAL A 123 -8.74 -10.44 3.83
N VAL A 124 -9.82 -11.21 3.82
CA VAL A 124 -10.54 -11.62 5.04
C VAL A 124 -9.63 -12.42 5.97
N LEU A 125 -8.86 -13.39 5.45
CA LEU A 125 -7.93 -14.21 6.23
C LEU A 125 -6.81 -13.38 6.85
N LEU A 126 -6.20 -12.46 6.09
CA LEU A 126 -5.17 -11.56 6.61
C LEU A 126 -5.72 -10.69 7.74
N CYS A 127 -6.89 -10.08 7.55
CA CYS A 127 -7.52 -9.26 8.58
C CYS A 127 -7.92 -10.09 9.81
N LEU A 128 -8.39 -11.33 9.61
CA LEU A 128 -8.72 -12.25 10.69
C LEU A 128 -7.48 -12.63 11.50
N ILE A 129 -6.38 -13.03 10.83
CA ILE A 129 -5.12 -13.38 11.50
C ILE A 129 -4.60 -12.17 12.30
N LYS A 130 -4.59 -10.98 11.71
CA LYS A 130 -4.15 -9.76 12.39
C LYS A 130 -5.07 -9.37 13.55
N SER A 131 -6.38 -9.59 13.43
CA SER A 131 -7.33 -9.37 14.50
C SER A 131 -7.10 -10.34 15.67
N ILE A 132 -6.85 -11.62 15.37
CA ILE A 132 -6.51 -12.63 16.37
C ILE A 132 -5.19 -12.27 17.07
N GLN A 133 -4.15 -11.90 16.32
CA GLN A 133 -2.87 -11.47 16.90
C GLN A 133 -3.03 -10.27 17.83
N TYR A 134 -3.82 -9.28 17.43
CA TYR A 134 -4.07 -8.10 18.24
C TYR A 134 -4.83 -8.43 19.53
N LEU A 135 -5.92 -9.20 19.44
CA LEU A 135 -6.70 -9.62 20.60
C LEU A 135 -5.90 -10.53 21.54
N TYR A 136 -5.08 -11.43 20.99
CA TYR A 136 -4.18 -12.29 21.74
C TYR A 136 -3.12 -11.49 22.49
N ALA A 137 -2.47 -10.53 21.83
CA ALA A 137 -1.51 -9.62 22.48
C ALA A 137 -2.18 -8.82 23.62
N GLY A 138 -3.41 -8.35 23.41
CA GLY A 138 -4.19 -7.68 24.44
C GLY A 138 -4.48 -8.60 25.63
N ALA A 139 -4.95 -9.84 25.37
CA ALA A 139 -5.21 -10.83 26.41
C ALA A 139 -3.96 -11.16 27.23
N LEU A 140 -2.80 -11.31 26.57
CA LEU A 140 -1.52 -11.51 27.24
C LEU A 140 -1.13 -10.32 28.11
N ALA A 141 -1.29 -9.09 27.63
CA ALA A 141 -0.97 -7.88 28.39
C ALA A 141 -1.84 -7.74 29.65
N PHE A 142 -3.12 -8.11 29.57
CA PHE A 142 -4.00 -8.15 30.75
C PHE A 142 -3.64 -9.29 31.70
N ALA A 143 -3.31 -10.48 31.18
CA ALA A 143 -2.98 -11.65 32.00
C ALA A 143 -1.63 -11.52 32.73
N SER A 144 -0.67 -10.79 32.15
CA SER A 144 0.65 -10.58 32.76
C SER A 144 0.67 -9.47 33.83
N GLY A 145 -0.46 -8.81 34.10
CA GLY A 145 -0.57 -7.79 35.14
C GLY A 145 0.22 -6.52 34.86
N VAL A 146 0.42 -6.17 33.58
CA VAL A 146 1.12 -4.93 33.21
C VAL A 146 0.35 -3.73 33.75
N ARG A 147 1.05 -2.80 34.41
CA ARG A 147 0.44 -1.59 34.97
C ARG A 147 0.10 -0.53 33.92
N VAL A 148 0.84 -0.51 32.81
CA VAL A 148 0.65 0.43 31.69
C VAL A 148 0.50 -0.35 30.38
N LEU A 149 -0.68 -0.29 29.77
CA LEU A 149 -0.95 -0.90 28.47
C LEU A 149 -0.63 0.09 27.35
N ASP A 150 0.34 -0.25 26.50
CA ASP A 150 0.61 0.49 25.26
C ASP A 150 -0.17 -0.13 24.08
N PRO A 151 -1.18 0.56 23.51
CA PRO A 151 -1.90 0.05 22.35
C PRO A 151 -1.05 -0.09 21.09
N ASP A 152 0.04 0.68 20.97
CA ASP A 152 0.93 0.59 19.79
C ASP A 152 1.70 -0.75 19.81
N ALA A 153 2.07 -1.26 20.99
CA ALA A 153 2.70 -2.57 21.17
C ALA A 153 1.80 -3.76 20.75
N LEU A 154 0.48 -3.57 20.67
CA LEU A 154 -0.46 -4.59 20.21
C LEU A 154 -0.45 -4.76 18.68
N LEU A 155 0.10 -3.79 17.94
CA LEU A 155 0.17 -3.78 16.48
C LEU A 155 1.39 -4.55 15.97
N SER A 156 1.39 -5.87 16.21
CA SER A 156 2.49 -6.74 15.80
C SER A 156 2.76 -6.72 14.28
N GLY A 157 3.98 -7.05 13.86
CA GLY A 157 4.32 -7.29 12.46
C GLY A 157 4.52 -6.04 11.59
N PHE A 158 4.49 -4.85 12.18
CA PHE A 158 4.82 -3.59 11.51
C PHE A 158 5.76 -2.78 12.39
N SER A 159 6.81 -2.20 11.79
CA SER A 159 7.77 -1.36 12.53
C SER A 159 7.21 0.00 12.94
N ASN A 160 6.04 0.38 12.42
CA ASN A 160 5.36 1.62 12.78
C ASN A 160 3.84 1.48 12.60
N LYS A 161 3.06 2.00 13.54
CA LYS A 161 1.59 2.02 13.47
C LYS A 161 1.04 2.68 12.20
N ARG A 162 1.75 3.67 11.64
CA ARG A 162 1.36 4.31 10.37
C ARG A 162 1.32 3.30 9.23
N PHE A 163 2.29 2.39 9.16
CA PHE A 163 2.38 1.37 8.11
C PHE A 163 1.25 0.34 8.25
N TYR A 164 0.90 0.00 9.49
CA TYR A 164 -0.30 -0.78 9.79
C TYR A 164 -1.57 -0.05 9.31
N GLY A 165 -1.68 1.26 9.58
CA GLY A 165 -2.77 2.09 9.11
C GLY A 165 -2.91 2.11 7.59
N GLN A 166 -1.81 2.22 6.85
CA GLN A 166 -1.81 2.13 5.38
C GLN A 166 -2.41 0.80 4.90
N PHE A 167 -2.04 -0.31 5.54
CA PHE A 167 -2.64 -1.62 5.26
C PHE A 167 -4.14 -1.66 5.58
N GLN A 168 -4.58 -1.04 6.68
CA GLN A 168 -6.00 -0.91 7.01
C GLN A 168 -6.77 -0.10 5.97
N THR A 169 -6.22 0.99 5.46
CA THR A 169 -6.84 1.83 4.42
C THR A 169 -7.14 1.06 3.14
N PHE A 170 -6.28 0.11 2.76
CA PHE A 170 -6.55 -0.75 1.61
C PHE A 170 -7.60 -1.83 1.90
N THR A 171 -7.62 -2.39 3.11
CA THR A 171 -8.43 -3.58 3.44
C THR A 171 -9.83 -3.25 3.98
N LEU A 172 -9.99 -2.14 4.71
CA LEU A 172 -11.27 -1.69 5.26
C LEU A 172 -12.37 -1.61 4.20
N PRO A 173 -12.13 -1.03 3.00
CA PRO A 173 -13.14 -1.02 1.95
C PRO A 173 -13.51 -2.39 1.41
N LEU A 174 -12.53 -3.29 1.30
CA LEU A 174 -12.69 -4.63 0.73
C LEU A 174 -13.43 -5.58 1.68
N LEU A 175 -13.20 -5.48 3.00
CA LEU A 175 -13.90 -6.27 4.02
C LEU A 175 -15.42 -6.04 4.02
N ALA A 176 -15.88 -4.86 3.57
CA ALA A 176 -17.31 -4.56 3.49
C ALA A 176 -18.02 -5.27 2.32
N LEU A 177 -17.28 -5.81 1.33
CA LEU A 177 -17.87 -6.39 0.12
C LEU A 177 -18.88 -7.52 0.40
N PRO A 178 -18.60 -8.54 1.25
CA PRO A 178 -19.56 -9.59 1.55
C PRO A 178 -20.86 -9.07 2.22
N LEU A 179 -20.80 -7.92 2.92
CA LEU A 179 -21.95 -7.29 3.58
C LEU A 179 -22.90 -6.61 2.58
N LEU A 180 -22.38 -6.24 1.41
CA LEU A 180 -23.17 -5.68 0.31
C LEU A 180 -23.86 -6.75 -0.53
N MET A 181 -23.35 -7.98 -0.52
CA MET A 181 -23.85 -9.05 -1.38
C MET A 181 -25.19 -9.62 -0.87
N PRO A 182 -26.19 -9.79 -1.75
CA PRO A 182 -27.51 -10.29 -1.35
C PRO A 182 -27.49 -11.77 -0.96
N LYS A 183 -26.69 -12.61 -1.64
CA LYS A 183 -26.67 -14.07 -1.49
C LYS A 183 -25.70 -14.61 -0.41
N VAL A 184 -25.31 -13.78 0.56
CA VAL A 184 -24.44 -14.21 1.68
C VAL A 184 -25.32 -14.61 2.87
N SER A 185 -25.02 -15.77 3.47
CA SER A 185 -25.78 -16.28 4.62
C SER A 185 -25.70 -15.34 5.83
N ARG A 186 -26.72 -15.37 6.70
CA ARG A 186 -26.78 -14.50 7.89
C ARG A 186 -25.57 -14.70 8.81
N SER A 187 -25.14 -15.94 9.02
CA SER A 187 -23.98 -16.27 9.86
C SER A 187 -22.68 -15.71 9.30
N VAL A 188 -22.43 -15.85 7.99
CA VAL A 188 -21.24 -15.29 7.35
C VAL A 188 -21.27 -13.76 7.39
N ARG A 189 -22.45 -13.16 7.15
CA ARG A 189 -22.61 -11.70 7.26
C ARG A 189 -22.31 -11.21 8.69
N GLY A 190 -22.81 -11.90 9.71
CA GLY A 190 -22.53 -11.60 11.10
C GLY A 190 -21.05 -11.72 11.44
N ALA A 191 -20.38 -12.80 11.00
CA ALA A 191 -18.95 -13.00 11.23
C ALA A 191 -18.08 -11.93 10.53
N VAL A 192 -18.39 -11.58 9.28
CA VAL A 192 -17.67 -10.51 8.56
C VAL A 192 -17.93 -9.15 9.21
N PHE A 193 -19.14 -8.88 9.68
CA PHE A 193 -19.44 -7.63 10.39
C PHE A 193 -18.68 -7.55 11.73
N ALA A 194 -18.64 -8.64 12.51
CA ALA A 194 -17.85 -8.71 13.73
C ALA A 194 -16.35 -8.48 13.45
N LEU A 195 -15.80 -9.11 12.40
CA LEU A 195 -14.43 -8.85 11.96
C LEU A 195 -14.24 -7.37 11.58
N LEU A 196 -15.18 -6.75 10.87
CA LEU A 196 -15.12 -5.34 10.51
C LEU A 196 -15.14 -4.42 11.74
N CYS A 197 -15.94 -4.74 12.77
CA CYS A 197 -15.94 -4.03 14.05
C CYS A 197 -14.58 -4.15 14.76
N VAL A 198 -13.98 -5.35 14.80
CA VAL A 198 -12.64 -5.55 15.36
C VAL A 198 -11.58 -4.82 14.53
N TRP A 199 -11.72 -4.78 13.22
CA TRP A 199 -10.80 -4.05 12.34
C TRP A 199 -10.86 -2.53 12.59
N TRP A 200 -12.05 -1.98 12.82
CA TRP A 200 -12.22 -0.59 13.26
C TRP A 200 -11.74 -0.35 14.68
N LEU A 201 -11.92 -1.28 15.62
CA LEU A 201 -11.31 -1.23 16.96
C LEU A 201 -9.79 -1.02 16.84
N ILE A 202 -9.11 -1.79 15.97
CA ILE A 202 -7.67 -1.67 15.76
C ILE A 202 -7.30 -0.32 15.12
N ALA A 203 -8.11 0.18 14.18
CA ALA A 203 -7.87 1.50 13.58
C ALA A 203 -8.04 2.65 14.59
N ILE A 204 -9.04 2.54 15.47
CA ILE A 204 -9.30 3.48 16.57
C ILE A 204 -8.13 3.43 17.56
N SER A 205 -7.75 2.23 18.01
CA SER A 205 -6.69 2.05 19.01
C SER A 205 -5.31 2.43 18.48
N GLY A 206 -5.02 2.20 17.20
CA GLY A 206 -3.76 2.58 16.57
C GLY A 206 -3.65 4.07 16.24
N GLY A 207 -4.75 4.84 16.32
CA GLY A 207 -4.74 6.30 16.13
C GLY A 207 -4.20 6.74 14.76
N THR A 208 -4.39 5.94 13.72
CA THR A 208 -3.83 6.19 12.38
C THR A 208 -4.63 7.24 11.62
N ARG A 209 -4.34 8.53 11.89
CA ARG A 209 -5.06 9.69 11.32
C ARG A 209 -5.21 9.67 9.79
N GLY A 210 -4.18 9.17 9.09
CA GLY A 210 -4.21 9.01 7.63
C GLY A 210 -5.32 8.07 7.15
N THR A 211 -5.57 6.98 7.89
CA THR A 211 -6.66 6.03 7.63
C THR A 211 -8.02 6.69 7.80
N TRP A 212 -8.21 7.48 8.87
CA TRP A 212 -9.45 8.23 9.10
C TRP A 212 -9.77 9.20 7.97
N LEU A 213 -8.78 10.01 7.58
CA LEU A 213 -8.93 10.94 6.47
C LEU A 213 -9.25 10.22 5.16
N GLY A 214 -8.50 9.15 4.84
CA GLY A 214 -8.71 8.35 3.64
C GLY A 214 -10.09 7.70 3.58
N MET A 215 -10.54 7.09 4.67
CA MET A 215 -11.85 6.44 4.77
C MET A 215 -13.00 7.45 4.73
N ALA A 216 -12.83 8.65 5.31
CA ALA A 216 -13.81 9.72 5.24
C ALA A 216 -13.99 10.22 3.79
N VAL A 217 -12.90 10.52 3.09
CA VAL A 217 -12.94 10.95 1.68
C VAL A 217 -13.53 9.85 0.78
N ALA A 218 -13.09 8.60 0.96
CA ALA A 218 -13.66 7.47 0.23
C ALA A 218 -15.17 7.31 0.51
N GLY A 219 -15.59 7.45 1.76
CA GLY A 219 -17.00 7.35 2.15
C GLY A 219 -17.89 8.43 1.57
N VAL A 220 -17.46 9.69 1.61
CA VAL A 220 -18.17 10.80 0.96
C VAL A 220 -18.24 10.57 -0.54
N ALA A 221 -17.12 10.24 -1.18
CA ALA A 221 -17.06 9.99 -2.62
C ALA A 221 -18.01 8.86 -3.04
N LEU A 222 -18.02 7.73 -2.34
CA LEU A 222 -18.90 6.61 -2.65
C LEU A 222 -20.37 6.93 -2.35
N ALA A 223 -20.69 7.60 -1.24
CA ALA A 223 -22.07 7.96 -0.90
C ALA A 223 -22.73 8.83 -1.99
N LEU A 224 -21.94 9.71 -2.63
CA LEU A 224 -22.38 10.54 -3.75
C LEU A 224 -22.58 9.76 -5.06
N LEU A 225 -22.09 8.51 -5.16
CA LEU A 225 -22.20 7.69 -6.37
C LEU A 225 -23.51 6.90 -6.48
N GLY A 226 -24.24 6.70 -5.38
CA GLY A 226 -25.53 6.04 -5.42
C GLY A 226 -25.90 5.23 -4.19
N PRO A 227 -27.00 4.46 -4.25
CA PRO A 227 -27.53 3.71 -3.11
C PRO A 227 -26.54 2.71 -2.52
N TRP A 228 -25.76 2.03 -3.37
CA TRP A 228 -24.74 1.07 -2.92
C TRP A 228 -23.60 1.73 -2.16
N GLY A 229 -23.16 2.90 -2.60
CA GLY A 229 -22.14 3.66 -1.88
C GLY A 229 -22.63 4.16 -0.53
N ARG A 230 -23.89 4.61 -0.44
CA ARG A 230 -24.53 4.94 0.85
C ARG A 230 -24.64 3.71 1.76
N ARG A 231 -24.99 2.55 1.21
CA ARG A 231 -25.05 1.29 1.96
C ARG A 231 -23.68 0.82 2.44
N TRP A 232 -22.64 0.96 1.60
CA TRP A 232 -21.25 0.72 1.99
C TRP A 232 -20.84 1.63 3.15
N LEU A 233 -21.14 2.93 3.05
CA LEU A 233 -20.86 3.89 4.11
C LEU A 233 -21.62 3.53 5.40
N ALA A 234 -22.89 3.15 5.30
CA ALA A 234 -23.68 2.73 6.46
C ALA A 234 -23.06 1.52 7.18
N TRP A 235 -22.57 0.52 6.45
CA TRP A 235 -21.86 -0.61 7.05
C TRP A 235 -20.55 -0.20 7.72
N GLN A 236 -19.80 0.72 7.11
CA GLN A 236 -18.58 1.25 7.72
C GLN A 236 -18.89 2.02 9.00
N LEU A 237 -19.88 2.91 8.99
CA LEU A 237 -20.30 3.67 10.16
C LEU A 237 -20.83 2.76 11.28
N ALA A 238 -21.65 1.75 10.94
CA ALA A 238 -22.10 0.76 11.91
C ALA A 238 -20.93 0.00 12.55
N ALA A 239 -19.91 -0.35 11.76
CA ALA A 239 -18.72 -1.01 12.27
C ALA A 239 -17.79 -0.07 13.05
N VAL A 240 -17.73 1.22 12.72
CA VAL A 240 -17.08 2.25 13.56
C VAL A 240 -17.74 2.31 14.93
N CYS A 241 -19.07 2.34 14.99
CA CYS A 241 -19.81 2.28 16.26
C CYS A 241 -19.49 0.99 17.02
N GLY A 242 -19.49 -0.16 16.35
CA GLY A 242 -19.10 -1.44 16.96
C GLY A 242 -17.66 -1.45 17.46
N GLY A 243 -16.72 -0.91 16.69
CA GLY A 243 -15.32 -0.77 17.08
C GLY A 243 -15.13 0.19 18.26
N LEU A 244 -15.89 1.28 18.32
CA LEU A 244 -15.88 2.22 19.44
C LEU A 244 -16.43 1.57 20.73
N LEU A 245 -17.51 0.81 20.63
CA LEU A 245 -18.04 0.04 21.76
C LEU A 245 -17.01 -0.96 22.29
N LEU A 246 -16.34 -1.70 21.39
CA LEU A 246 -15.26 -2.60 21.78
C LEU A 246 -14.06 -1.85 22.39
N TYR A 247 -13.72 -0.68 21.85
CA TYR A 247 -12.64 0.15 22.36
C TYR A 247 -12.94 0.61 23.80
N THR A 248 -14.13 1.15 24.04
CA THR A 248 -14.57 1.57 25.37
C THR A 248 -14.60 0.39 26.34
N ALA A 249 -15.09 -0.77 25.90
CA ALA A 249 -15.13 -1.97 26.73
C ALA A 249 -13.70 -2.41 27.16
N LEU A 250 -12.75 -2.43 26.23
CA LEU A 250 -11.39 -2.94 26.49
C LEU A 250 -10.47 -1.90 27.15
N PHE A 251 -10.43 -0.66 26.63
CA PHE A 251 -9.45 0.35 27.01
C PHE A 251 -9.97 1.37 28.02
N THR A 252 -11.26 1.33 28.36
CA THR A 252 -11.83 2.20 29.41
C THR A 252 -12.41 1.39 30.56
N LEU A 253 -13.35 0.48 30.29
CA LEU A 253 -14.03 -0.26 31.34
C LEU A 253 -13.15 -1.36 31.95
N LEU A 254 -12.55 -2.21 31.11
CA LEU A 254 -11.73 -3.34 31.57
C LEU A 254 -10.43 -2.87 32.21
N THR A 255 -9.69 -1.96 31.57
CA THR A 255 -8.48 -1.35 32.14
C THR A 255 -8.78 -0.64 33.46
N GLY A 256 -9.85 0.15 33.52
CA GLY A 256 -10.29 0.82 34.75
C GLY A 256 -10.64 -0.16 35.87
N ALA A 257 -11.36 -1.25 35.56
CA ALA A 257 -11.69 -2.30 36.53
C ALA A 257 -10.44 -3.05 37.05
N LEU A 258 -9.40 -3.17 36.22
CA LEU A 258 -8.13 -3.84 36.57
C LEU A 258 -7.07 -2.88 37.14
N GLY A 259 -7.36 -1.57 37.24
CA GLY A 259 -6.38 -0.57 37.66
C GLY A 259 -5.19 -0.43 36.70
N VAL A 260 -5.37 -0.77 35.42
CA VAL A 260 -4.35 -0.66 34.37
C VAL A 260 -4.46 0.70 33.72
N GLU A 261 -3.37 1.46 33.69
CA GLU A 261 -3.30 2.71 32.95
C GLU A 261 -3.11 2.43 31.46
N VAL A 262 -3.76 3.20 30.59
CA VAL A 262 -3.48 3.15 29.15
C VAL A 262 -2.44 4.22 28.86
N GLY A 263 -1.33 3.83 28.22
CA GLY A 263 -0.22 4.71 27.90
C GLY A 263 -0.68 6.01 27.23
N SER A 264 -0.01 7.12 27.58
CA SER A 264 -0.38 8.53 27.31
C SER A 264 -0.55 8.96 25.85
N GLY A 265 -0.51 8.02 24.90
CA GLY A 265 -0.81 8.27 23.50
C GLY A 265 -2.24 8.74 23.24
N VAL A 266 -3.19 8.61 24.18
CA VAL A 266 -4.58 9.08 24.01
C VAL A 266 -4.68 10.60 23.86
N SER A 267 -3.96 11.38 24.69
CA SER A 267 -3.93 12.85 24.55
C SER A 267 -3.22 13.30 23.28
N ASP A 268 -2.14 12.62 22.89
CA ASP A 268 -1.40 12.92 21.65
C ASP A 268 -2.16 12.47 20.40
N ARG A 269 -3.15 11.57 20.51
CA ARG A 269 -4.01 11.15 19.39
C ARG A 269 -5.08 12.20 19.06
N LEU A 270 -5.39 13.11 19.98
CA LEU A 270 -6.39 14.19 19.85
C LEU A 270 -5.80 15.57 19.47
N THR A 271 -4.48 15.75 19.45
CA THR A 271 -3.85 17.03 19.07
C THR A 271 -3.81 17.23 17.56
N THR A 272 -4.33 18.34 17.04
CA THR A 272 -4.35 18.70 15.60
C THR A 272 -3.00 19.18 15.05
N SER A 273 -1.89 19.00 15.78
CA SER A 273 -0.60 19.56 15.39
C SER A 273 0.03 18.83 14.19
N LEU A 274 0.65 19.61 13.30
CA LEU A 274 1.48 19.18 12.16
C LEU A 274 2.82 18.57 12.64
N SER A 275 2.81 17.66 13.61
CA SER A 275 4.00 17.23 14.35
C SER A 275 5.18 16.91 13.41
N GLY A 276 6.19 17.78 13.42
CA GLY A 276 7.43 17.66 12.65
C GLY A 276 7.35 17.82 11.13
N ARG A 277 6.18 18.12 10.52
CA ARG A 277 6.04 18.09 9.05
C ARG A 277 6.52 19.35 8.33
N GLY A 278 6.45 20.50 8.98
CA GLY A 278 6.89 21.78 8.41
C GLY A 278 8.31 21.72 7.84
N PRO A 279 9.32 21.26 8.61
CA PRO A 279 10.69 21.13 8.14
C PRO A 279 10.84 20.26 6.88
N ILE A 280 10.23 19.08 6.86
CA ILE A 280 10.36 18.16 5.71
C ILE A 280 9.58 18.62 4.47
N TRP A 281 8.47 19.33 4.65
CA TRP A 281 7.75 19.94 3.54
C TRP A 281 8.51 21.12 2.95
N TRP A 282 9.11 21.94 3.82
CA TRP A 282 9.94 23.06 3.41
C TRP A 282 11.19 22.58 2.67
N GLN A 283 11.85 21.53 3.15
CA GLN A 283 12.95 20.88 2.45
C GLN A 283 12.53 20.38 1.07
N ALA A 284 11.41 19.66 0.95
CA ALA A 284 10.93 19.19 -0.35
C ALA A 284 10.60 20.35 -1.29
N TRP A 285 10.04 21.44 -0.76
CA TRP A 285 9.77 22.65 -1.53
C TRP A 285 11.06 23.28 -2.07
N HIS A 286 12.10 23.43 -1.24
CA HIS A 286 13.41 23.91 -1.68
C HIS A 286 14.02 23.03 -2.76
N MET A 287 13.93 21.71 -2.59
CA MET A 287 14.39 20.78 -3.62
C MET A 287 13.67 20.97 -4.96
N ILE A 288 12.35 21.22 -4.93
CA ILE A 288 11.55 21.51 -6.14
C ILE A 288 12.02 22.81 -6.79
N VAL A 289 12.22 23.87 -6.00
CA VAL A 289 12.65 25.19 -6.52
C VAL A 289 14.05 25.12 -7.12
N GLU A 290 14.97 24.38 -6.52
CA GLU A 290 16.34 24.25 -7.00
C GLU A 290 16.43 23.42 -8.30
N ARG A 291 15.68 22.31 -8.39
CA ARG A 291 15.75 21.37 -9.53
C ARG A 291 14.36 21.00 -10.07
N PRO A 292 13.59 21.96 -10.63
CA PRO A 292 12.18 21.75 -10.97
C PRO A 292 11.97 20.73 -12.10
N TRP A 293 12.94 20.54 -12.98
CA TRP A 293 12.77 19.72 -14.19
C TRP A 293 12.94 18.23 -13.95
N LEU A 294 14.04 17.83 -13.28
CA LEU A 294 14.39 16.43 -13.07
C LEU A 294 14.43 16.04 -11.58
N GLY A 295 14.32 16.99 -10.67
CA GLY A 295 14.50 16.75 -9.24
C GLY A 295 15.94 16.39 -8.87
N PHE A 296 16.12 15.91 -7.65
CA PHE A 296 17.42 15.50 -7.12
C PHE A 296 17.82 14.06 -7.46
N GLY A 297 16.92 13.29 -8.06
CA GLY A 297 17.04 11.85 -8.19
C GLY A 297 15.98 11.15 -7.34
N PRO A 298 15.36 10.07 -7.86
CA PRO A 298 14.57 9.15 -7.03
C PRO A 298 15.32 8.80 -5.72
N MET A 299 14.60 8.70 -4.60
CA MET A 299 15.13 8.45 -3.25
C MET A 299 15.96 9.59 -2.61
N HIS A 300 16.26 10.68 -3.31
CA HIS A 300 17.25 11.67 -2.82
C HIS A 300 16.76 12.63 -1.75
N PHE A 301 15.47 12.61 -1.38
CA PHE A 301 15.08 13.25 -0.12
C PHE A 301 15.84 12.61 1.07
N ALA A 302 16.15 11.31 0.97
CA ALA A 302 16.91 10.56 1.97
C ALA A 302 18.43 10.79 1.93
N ASP A 303 18.93 11.50 0.91
CA ASP A 303 20.34 11.91 0.81
C ASP A 303 20.60 13.28 1.48
N ILE A 304 19.53 14.03 1.75
CA ILE A 304 19.61 15.34 2.40
C ILE A 304 19.21 15.21 3.87
N ALA A 305 20.20 15.29 4.74
CA ALA A 305 20.06 15.08 6.16
C ALA A 305 19.05 16.03 6.82
N ASN A 306 18.13 15.46 7.58
CA ASN A 306 17.21 16.17 8.46
C ASN A 306 16.83 15.26 9.64
N PRO A 307 16.46 15.82 10.81
CA PRO A 307 16.22 15.03 12.01
C PRO A 307 14.86 14.32 12.01
N VAL A 308 14.02 14.51 10.99
CA VAL A 308 12.60 14.12 11.03
C VAL A 308 12.34 12.83 10.25
N ALA A 309 12.68 12.79 8.95
CA ALA A 309 12.32 11.66 8.08
C ALA A 309 13.12 11.62 6.78
N ALA A 310 13.18 10.43 6.16
CA ALA A 310 13.78 10.20 4.85
C ALA A 310 12.83 10.49 3.67
N HIS A 311 11.64 11.05 3.92
CA HIS A 311 10.67 11.48 2.92
C HIS A 311 9.68 12.51 3.50
N PRO A 312 9.02 13.35 2.68
CA PRO A 312 8.20 14.47 3.17
C PRO A 312 6.79 14.08 3.66
N HIS A 313 6.44 12.80 3.72
CA HIS A 313 5.08 12.33 4.06
C HIS A 313 3.94 12.95 3.19
N GLN A 314 4.25 13.35 1.95
CA GLN A 314 3.30 13.91 1.01
C GLN A 314 3.77 13.50 -0.40
N ALA A 315 2.97 12.68 -1.09
CA ALA A 315 3.42 12.01 -2.31
C ALA A 315 3.72 12.96 -3.50
N ILE A 316 3.01 14.08 -3.63
CA ILE A 316 3.26 15.10 -4.67
C ILE A 316 4.58 15.83 -4.40
N LEU A 317 4.79 16.30 -3.17
CA LEU A 317 6.04 16.96 -2.78
C LEU A 317 7.22 16.01 -2.96
N GLN A 318 7.06 14.76 -2.50
CA GLN A 318 8.07 13.73 -2.67
C GLN A 318 8.42 13.53 -4.15
N TRP A 319 7.41 13.22 -4.97
CA TRP A 319 7.62 12.93 -6.39
C TRP A 319 8.21 14.14 -7.12
N ALA A 320 7.70 15.36 -6.89
CA ALA A 320 8.21 16.56 -7.55
C ALA A 320 9.65 16.90 -7.15
N SER A 321 10.00 16.74 -5.87
CA SER A 321 11.36 17.02 -5.37
C SER A 321 12.42 16.03 -5.88
N GLU A 322 12.03 14.78 -6.10
CA GLU A 322 12.96 13.70 -6.45
C GLU A 322 12.96 13.39 -7.96
N TRP A 323 11.81 13.41 -8.62
CA TRP A 323 11.62 13.05 -10.03
C TRP A 323 11.35 14.26 -10.95
N GLY A 324 11.20 15.45 -10.38
CA GLY A 324 10.87 16.67 -11.11
C GLY A 324 9.38 16.91 -11.32
N VAL A 325 9.01 18.18 -11.49
CA VAL A 325 7.64 18.66 -11.72
C VAL A 325 7.01 18.05 -12.99
N PRO A 326 7.70 17.96 -14.16
CA PRO A 326 7.13 17.32 -15.34
C PRO A 326 6.69 15.87 -15.08
N SER A 327 7.52 15.07 -14.39
CA SER A 327 7.19 13.69 -14.03
C SER A 327 5.99 13.64 -13.06
N ALA A 328 5.97 14.51 -12.06
CA ALA A 328 4.87 14.61 -11.10
C ALA A 328 3.52 14.96 -11.78
N LEU A 329 3.53 15.88 -12.76
CA LEU A 329 2.35 16.23 -13.55
C LEU A 329 1.88 15.04 -14.40
N CYS A 330 2.80 14.29 -15.01
CA CYS A 330 2.45 13.06 -15.74
C CYS A 330 1.79 12.02 -14.82
N VAL A 331 2.36 11.77 -13.63
CA VAL A 331 1.76 10.85 -12.65
C VAL A 331 0.37 11.32 -12.23
N ALA A 332 0.22 12.61 -11.90
CA ALA A 332 -1.07 13.18 -11.52
C ALA A 332 -2.12 13.05 -12.64
N ALA A 333 -1.72 13.32 -13.89
CA ALA A 333 -2.60 13.18 -15.04
C ALA A 333 -3.04 11.73 -15.28
N LEU A 334 -2.14 10.75 -15.15
CA LEU A 334 -2.48 9.33 -15.28
C LEU A 334 -3.37 8.84 -14.13
N ALA A 335 -3.08 9.24 -12.89
CA ALA A 335 -3.90 8.92 -11.72
C ALA A 335 -5.31 9.51 -11.87
N TRP A 336 -5.42 10.78 -12.28
CA TRP A 336 -6.69 11.43 -12.58
C TRP A 336 -7.46 10.69 -13.68
N ARG A 337 -6.79 10.38 -14.79
CA ARG A 337 -7.40 9.69 -15.94
C ARG A 337 -7.95 8.30 -15.55
N GLY A 338 -7.18 7.50 -14.81
CA GLY A 338 -7.60 6.19 -14.32
C GLY A 338 -8.74 6.28 -13.29
N GLY A 339 -8.64 7.22 -12.35
CA GLY A 339 -9.67 7.49 -11.35
C GLY A 339 -10.98 7.95 -12.00
N TRP A 340 -10.89 8.87 -12.97
CA TRP A 340 -12.04 9.38 -13.72
C TRP A 340 -12.71 8.30 -14.57
N ALA A 341 -11.93 7.43 -15.22
CA ALA A 341 -12.46 6.28 -15.95
C ALA A 341 -13.27 5.35 -15.01
N THR A 342 -12.72 5.07 -13.82
CA THR A 342 -13.41 4.28 -12.79
C THR A 342 -14.69 4.94 -12.30
N LEU A 343 -14.62 6.25 -12.02
CA LEU A 343 -15.74 7.03 -11.57
C LEU A 343 -16.91 7.00 -12.57
N ARG A 344 -16.61 7.17 -13.87
CA ARG A 344 -17.62 7.10 -14.93
C ARG A 344 -18.32 5.74 -14.96
N VAL A 345 -17.55 4.65 -14.89
CA VAL A 345 -18.13 3.29 -14.86
C VAL A 345 -19.02 3.10 -13.64
N LEU A 346 -18.56 3.52 -12.46
CA LEU A 346 -19.34 3.42 -11.22
C LEU A 346 -20.64 4.23 -11.28
N ARG A 347 -20.62 5.44 -11.85
CA ARG A 347 -21.82 6.27 -12.06
C ARG A 347 -22.81 5.60 -13.02
N THR A 348 -22.32 5.10 -14.16
CA THR A 348 -23.18 4.40 -15.14
C THR A 348 -23.78 3.12 -14.57
N ARG A 349 -23.06 2.44 -13.65
CA ARG A 349 -23.49 1.20 -12.99
C ARG A 349 -24.01 1.43 -11.57
N ALA A 350 -24.45 2.65 -11.23
CA ALA A 350 -24.80 3.02 -9.84
C ALA A 350 -25.90 2.17 -9.20
N CYS A 351 -26.81 1.61 -10.00
CA CYS A 351 -27.88 0.72 -9.54
C CYS A 351 -27.56 -0.77 -9.71
N SER A 352 -26.42 -1.12 -10.32
CA SER A 352 -26.03 -2.51 -10.56
C SER A 352 -25.68 -3.22 -9.26
N THR A 353 -26.23 -4.43 -9.10
CA THR A 353 -25.98 -5.30 -7.93
C THR A 353 -25.00 -6.42 -8.28
N ALA A 354 -24.44 -6.39 -9.50
CA ALA A 354 -23.48 -7.37 -9.95
C ALA A 354 -22.23 -7.34 -9.05
N ARG A 355 -21.75 -8.53 -8.67
CA ARG A 355 -20.60 -8.69 -7.76
C ARG A 355 -19.38 -7.88 -8.22
N VAL A 356 -19.11 -7.90 -9.53
CA VAL A 356 -17.99 -7.18 -10.14
C VAL A 356 -18.09 -5.66 -9.96
N ASP A 357 -19.31 -5.11 -9.97
CA ASP A 357 -19.53 -3.66 -9.82
C ASP A 357 -19.38 -3.23 -8.35
N LEU A 358 -19.88 -4.05 -7.42
CA LEU A 358 -19.68 -3.83 -5.97
C LEU A 358 -18.19 -3.92 -5.60
N LEU A 359 -17.48 -4.91 -6.15
CA LEU A 359 -16.04 -5.08 -5.98
C LEU A 359 -15.27 -3.88 -6.54
N ARG A 360 -15.61 -3.41 -7.75
CA ARG A 360 -15.01 -2.21 -8.34
C ARG A 360 -15.20 -0.99 -7.44
N GLY A 361 -16.38 -0.84 -6.83
CA GLY A 361 -16.63 0.23 -5.84
C GLY A 361 -15.73 0.13 -4.61
N CYS A 362 -15.57 -1.07 -4.05
CA CYS A 362 -14.71 -1.29 -2.88
C CYS A 362 -13.22 -1.06 -3.20
N LEU A 363 -12.75 -1.50 -4.38
CA LEU A 363 -11.39 -1.24 -4.86
C LEU A 363 -11.16 0.24 -5.12
N PHE A 364 -12.14 0.94 -5.68
CA PHE A 364 -12.05 2.39 -5.90
C PHE A 364 -12.00 3.16 -4.57
N ALA A 365 -12.77 2.74 -3.56
CA ALA A 365 -12.68 3.27 -2.21
C ALA A 365 -11.29 3.04 -1.58
N ALA A 366 -10.70 1.85 -1.75
CA ALA A 366 -9.34 1.56 -1.30
C ALA A 366 -8.30 2.46 -1.99
N LEU A 367 -8.43 2.66 -3.31
CA LEU A 367 -7.56 3.56 -4.06
C LEU A 367 -7.71 5.02 -3.60
N LEU A 368 -8.93 5.53 -3.45
CA LEU A 368 -9.19 6.88 -2.97
C LEU A 368 -8.65 7.08 -1.55
N GLY A 369 -8.89 6.11 -0.67
CA GLY A 369 -8.37 6.14 0.70
C GLY A 369 -6.85 6.21 0.72
N ALA A 370 -6.18 5.36 -0.06
CA ALA A 370 -4.72 5.32 -0.15
C ALA A 370 -4.13 6.60 -0.76
N LEU A 371 -4.71 7.13 -1.85
CA LEU A 371 -4.25 8.39 -2.46
C LEU A 371 -4.42 9.58 -1.52
N THR A 372 -5.53 9.61 -0.77
CA THR A 372 -5.78 10.65 0.24
C THR A 372 -4.78 10.53 1.39
N GLN A 373 -4.57 9.31 1.91
CA GLN A 373 -3.57 9.07 2.95
C GLN A 373 -2.15 9.40 2.47
N ALA A 374 -1.83 9.20 1.20
CA ALA A 374 -0.53 9.55 0.61
C ALA A 374 -0.23 11.05 0.65
N MET A 375 -1.23 11.91 0.87
CA MET A 375 -1.01 13.36 1.08
C MET A 375 -0.56 13.68 2.51
N VAL A 376 -0.59 12.70 3.42
CA VAL A 376 -0.28 12.91 4.83
C VAL A 376 0.58 11.78 5.42
N ASP A 377 1.07 10.85 4.60
CA ASP A 377 1.84 9.68 5.03
C ASP A 377 2.69 9.10 3.90
N GLY A 378 3.66 8.24 4.24
CA GLY A 378 4.61 7.61 3.31
C GLY A 378 4.06 6.46 2.46
N VAL A 379 2.81 6.53 2.00
CA VAL A 379 2.11 5.41 1.31
C VAL A 379 2.86 4.93 0.08
N ILE A 380 3.52 5.82 -0.67
CA ILE A 380 4.22 5.46 -1.90
C ILE A 380 5.64 4.93 -1.66
N VAL A 381 6.10 4.87 -0.41
CA VAL A 381 7.46 4.42 -0.03
C VAL A 381 7.41 3.07 0.66
N MET A 382 6.42 2.83 1.52
CA MET A 382 6.42 1.63 2.36
C MET A 382 6.20 0.34 1.55
N PRO A 383 6.92 -0.75 1.86
CA PRO A 383 6.86 -1.96 1.04
C PRO A 383 5.45 -2.53 0.94
N ASN A 384 4.76 -2.65 2.07
CA ASN A 384 3.43 -3.24 2.13
C ASN A 384 2.40 -2.39 1.38
N SER A 385 2.39 -1.06 1.58
CA SER A 385 1.46 -0.18 0.88
C SER A 385 1.71 -0.11 -0.63
N GLN A 386 2.97 -0.16 -1.08
CA GLN A 386 3.34 -0.24 -2.50
C GLN A 386 2.80 -1.52 -3.14
N VAL A 387 2.91 -2.66 -2.44
CA VAL A 387 2.32 -3.93 -2.86
C VAL A 387 0.80 -3.83 -2.95
N TRP A 388 0.12 -3.37 -1.90
CA TRP A 388 -1.34 -3.24 -1.92
C TRP A 388 -1.84 -2.29 -3.01
N LEU A 389 -1.11 -1.19 -3.25
CA LEU A 389 -1.40 -0.29 -4.34
C LEU A 389 -1.29 -1.02 -5.69
N ALA A 390 -0.23 -1.80 -5.90
CA ALA A 390 -0.06 -2.60 -7.11
C ALA A 390 -1.18 -3.64 -7.28
N LEU A 391 -1.57 -4.34 -6.21
CA LEU A 391 -2.68 -5.29 -6.21
C LEU A 391 -4.00 -4.60 -6.59
N VAL A 392 -4.35 -3.49 -5.93
CA VAL A 392 -5.60 -2.76 -6.17
C VAL A 392 -5.64 -2.16 -7.57
N VAL A 393 -4.54 -1.53 -8.03
CA VAL A 393 -4.43 -0.96 -9.38
C VAL A 393 -4.51 -2.06 -10.44
N GLY A 394 -3.74 -3.15 -10.29
CA GLY A 394 -3.79 -4.30 -11.21
C GLY A 394 -5.17 -4.94 -11.28
N TRP A 395 -5.85 -5.06 -10.13
CA TRP A 395 -7.21 -5.59 -10.07
C TRP A 395 -8.21 -4.66 -10.74
N LEU A 396 -8.16 -3.35 -10.47
CA LEU A 396 -8.98 -2.36 -11.17
C LEU A 396 -8.71 -2.35 -12.67
N MET A 397 -7.45 -2.47 -13.11
CA MET A 397 -7.08 -2.57 -14.52
C MET A 397 -7.66 -3.81 -15.21
N ALA A 398 -7.79 -4.94 -14.50
CA ALA A 398 -8.46 -6.12 -15.02
C ALA A 398 -9.97 -5.93 -15.16
N LEU A 399 -10.59 -5.24 -14.18
CA LEU A 399 -12.03 -4.98 -14.18
C LEU A 399 -12.43 -3.86 -15.13
N HIS A 400 -11.49 -2.97 -15.48
CA HIS A 400 -11.65 -2.00 -16.56
C HIS A 400 -11.38 -2.68 -17.88
N VAL A 401 -12.46 -3.09 -18.53
CA VAL A 401 -12.40 -3.40 -19.95
C VAL A 401 -12.27 -2.07 -20.68
N TRP A 402 -11.05 -1.54 -20.77
CA TRP A 402 -10.70 -0.72 -21.91
C TRP A 402 -10.91 -1.63 -23.10
N ARG A 403 -12.10 -1.59 -23.71
CA ARG A 403 -12.36 -2.21 -25.01
C ARG A 403 -11.53 -1.42 -26.01
N ALA A 404 -10.20 -1.57 -25.94
CA ALA A 404 -9.36 -1.32 -27.07
C ALA A 404 -9.93 -2.21 -28.16
N ALA A 405 -10.32 -1.62 -29.30
CA ALA A 405 -10.67 -2.39 -30.47
C ALA A 405 -9.59 -3.48 -30.65
N PRO A 406 -9.96 -4.73 -31.02
CA PRO A 406 -8.99 -5.80 -31.24
C PRO A 406 -7.93 -5.26 -32.20
N GLY A 407 -6.78 -4.93 -31.65
CA GLY A 407 -5.81 -4.05 -32.27
C GLY A 407 -4.45 -4.58 -31.90
N ALA A 408 -3.64 -4.82 -32.94
CA ALA A 408 -2.38 -5.53 -32.90
C ALA A 408 -1.59 -5.32 -31.60
N SER A 409 -1.12 -6.43 -31.03
CA SER A 409 -0.09 -6.43 -29.99
C SER A 409 1.05 -5.50 -30.39
N LEU A 410 1.64 -4.81 -29.41
CA LEU A 410 2.84 -3.99 -29.62
C LEU A 410 4.04 -4.82 -29.13
N PRO A 411 4.58 -5.75 -29.93
CA PRO A 411 5.58 -6.71 -29.48
C PRO A 411 6.82 -6.02 -28.93
N TRP A 412 7.24 -4.91 -29.54
CA TRP A 412 8.37 -4.11 -29.08
C TRP A 412 8.16 -3.43 -27.73
N ALA A 413 6.97 -2.87 -27.49
CA ALA A 413 6.65 -2.27 -26.20
C ALA A 413 6.61 -3.33 -25.08
N TRP A 414 6.07 -4.50 -25.39
CA TRP A 414 6.05 -5.62 -24.45
C TRP A 414 7.44 -6.20 -24.20
N ALA A 415 8.28 -6.31 -25.23
CA ALA A 415 9.68 -6.71 -25.10
C ALA A 415 10.47 -5.72 -24.25
N GLY A 416 10.33 -4.41 -24.51
CA GLY A 416 10.93 -3.34 -23.70
C GLY A 416 10.48 -3.41 -22.24
N TRP A 417 9.19 -3.62 -21.99
CA TRP A 417 8.65 -3.84 -20.65
C TRP A 417 9.29 -5.04 -19.94
N ARG A 418 9.41 -6.19 -20.63
CA ARG A 418 10.04 -7.39 -20.07
C ARG A 418 11.50 -7.15 -19.70
N VAL A 419 12.26 -6.52 -20.60
CA VAL A 419 13.67 -6.18 -20.34
C VAL A 419 13.78 -5.26 -19.14
N ALA A 420 12.99 -4.17 -19.11
CA ALA A 420 12.99 -3.22 -17.99
C ALA A 420 12.64 -3.92 -16.66
N ALA A 421 11.64 -4.80 -16.65
CA ALA A 421 11.20 -5.51 -15.46
C ALA A 421 12.24 -6.53 -14.97
N VAL A 422 12.89 -7.27 -15.88
CA VAL A 422 13.98 -8.21 -15.55
C VAL A 422 15.18 -7.47 -14.96
N LEU A 423 15.62 -6.38 -15.60
CA LEU A 423 16.72 -5.56 -15.10
C LEU A 423 16.41 -4.95 -13.73
N SER A 424 15.17 -4.45 -13.55
CA SER A 424 14.72 -3.86 -12.29
C SER A 424 14.73 -4.87 -11.15
N VAL A 425 14.12 -6.05 -11.33
CA VAL A 425 14.14 -7.09 -10.29
C VAL A 425 15.56 -7.61 -10.07
N GLY A 426 16.38 -7.75 -11.11
CA GLY A 426 17.78 -8.14 -10.98
C GLY A 426 18.57 -7.17 -10.09
N LEU A 427 18.41 -5.87 -10.30
CA LEU A 427 18.99 -4.84 -9.43
C LEU A 427 18.48 -4.95 -8.00
N LEU A 428 17.17 -5.10 -7.80
CA LEU A 428 16.59 -5.22 -6.46
C LEU A 428 17.10 -6.45 -5.72
N VAL A 429 17.17 -7.61 -6.38
CA VAL A 429 17.72 -8.84 -5.80
C VAL A 429 19.18 -8.64 -5.40
N TRP A 430 19.98 -8.00 -6.27
CA TRP A 430 21.36 -7.68 -5.95
C TRP A 430 21.49 -6.73 -4.74
N VAL A 431 20.67 -5.67 -4.66
CA VAL A 431 20.65 -4.75 -3.50
C VAL A 431 20.28 -5.51 -2.23
N VAL A 432 19.26 -6.38 -2.27
CA VAL A 432 18.91 -7.22 -1.11
C VAL A 432 20.05 -8.13 -0.71
N MET A 433 20.71 -8.81 -1.65
CA MET A 433 21.84 -9.70 -1.34
C MET A 433 23.05 -8.96 -0.76
N ARG A 434 23.33 -7.76 -1.27
CA ARG A 434 24.42 -6.90 -0.80
C ARG A 434 24.14 -6.39 0.63
N ASP A 435 22.93 -5.89 0.87
CA ASP A 435 22.60 -5.16 2.09
C ASP A 435 22.15 -6.06 3.23
N ALA A 436 21.40 -7.14 2.96
CA ALA A 436 20.78 -7.97 3.98
C ALA A 436 21.74 -8.44 5.10
N PRO A 437 23.00 -8.86 4.80
CA PRO A 437 23.94 -9.26 5.85
C PRO A 437 24.39 -8.11 6.78
N HIS A 438 24.19 -6.85 6.37
CA HIS A 438 24.71 -5.66 7.02
C HIS A 438 23.60 -4.76 7.60
N ILE A 439 22.32 -5.13 7.48
CA ILE A 439 21.18 -4.31 7.91
C ILE A 439 21.24 -3.99 9.41
N GLU A 440 21.49 -5.01 10.25
CA GLU A 440 21.53 -4.82 11.71
C GLU A 440 22.65 -3.86 12.12
N GLN A 441 23.84 -4.04 11.55
CA GLN A 441 24.99 -3.16 11.78
C GLN A 441 24.70 -1.73 11.32
N ALA A 442 24.05 -1.55 10.17
CA ALA A 442 23.68 -0.24 9.66
C ALA A 442 22.66 0.48 10.55
N GLN A 443 21.70 -0.26 11.11
CA GLN A 443 20.72 0.28 12.06
C GLN A 443 21.37 0.68 13.38
N GLN A 444 22.19 -0.21 13.96
CA GLN A 444 22.93 0.05 15.20
C GLN A 444 23.83 1.28 15.03
N GLY A 445 24.65 1.31 13.99
CA GLY A 445 25.55 2.43 13.72
C GLY A 445 24.83 3.76 13.46
N TYR A 446 23.58 3.73 12.98
CA TYR A 446 22.77 4.95 12.83
C TYR A 446 22.22 5.46 14.17
N LEU A 447 21.76 4.55 15.04
CA LEU A 447 21.23 4.88 16.37
C LEU A 447 22.35 5.34 17.32
N GLU A 448 23.49 4.65 17.32
CA GLU A 448 24.68 5.03 18.09
C GLU A 448 25.24 6.41 17.68
N GLY A 449 24.98 6.82 16.43
CA GLY A 449 25.32 8.16 15.92
C GLY A 449 24.48 9.31 16.50
N GLY A 450 23.65 9.05 17.52
CA GLY A 450 22.84 10.07 18.21
C GLY A 450 21.44 10.27 17.61
N ASN A 451 21.01 9.44 16.65
CA ASN A 451 19.66 9.49 16.10
C ASN A 451 18.67 8.72 16.97
N GLN A 452 17.57 9.36 17.36
CA GLN A 452 16.60 8.76 18.28
C GLN A 452 15.71 7.69 17.63
N HIS A 453 15.48 7.77 16.32
CA HIS A 453 14.56 6.89 15.60
C HIS A 453 15.09 6.58 14.19
N LEU A 454 14.83 5.36 13.71
CA LEU A 454 15.08 5.00 12.32
C LEU A 454 14.19 5.83 11.37
N GLN A 455 14.69 6.11 10.17
CA GLN A 455 13.96 6.86 9.14
C GLN A 455 13.75 5.97 7.90
N PRO A 456 12.61 5.25 7.81
CA PRO A 456 12.42 4.24 6.76
C PRO A 456 12.35 4.83 5.35
N ARG A 457 13.01 4.15 4.41
CA ARG A 457 12.94 4.39 2.96
C ARG A 457 12.96 3.07 2.20
N PHE A 458 14.08 2.69 1.58
CA PHE A 458 14.24 1.35 1.02
C PHE A 458 14.28 0.31 2.15
N TRP A 459 15.18 0.51 3.11
CA TRP A 459 15.27 -0.22 4.36
C TRP A 459 14.69 0.58 5.53
N ALA A 460 14.57 -0.04 6.70
CA ALA A 460 14.11 0.56 7.94
C ALA A 460 15.04 1.71 8.35
N GLN A 461 16.36 1.51 8.19
CA GLN A 461 17.28 2.62 8.08
C GLN A 461 17.40 3.07 6.63
N GLY A 462 16.71 4.15 6.28
CA GLY A 462 16.54 4.61 4.91
C GLY A 462 17.38 5.80 4.50
N VAL A 463 18.15 6.42 5.40
CA VAL A 463 19.03 7.55 5.05
C VAL A 463 20.20 7.04 4.22
N ILE A 464 20.42 7.65 3.06
CA ILE A 464 21.48 7.28 2.11
C ILE A 464 22.61 8.32 2.04
N ALA A 465 22.47 9.41 2.80
CA ALA A 465 23.48 10.44 2.95
C ALA A 465 24.80 9.84 3.43
N LEU A 466 25.90 10.19 2.75
CA LEU A 466 27.24 9.86 3.24
C LEU A 466 27.49 10.65 4.54
N ARG A 467 28.07 10.00 5.55
CA ARG A 467 28.58 10.74 6.72
C ARG A 467 29.58 11.77 6.20
N ARG A 468 29.44 13.04 6.61
CA ARG A 468 30.50 14.03 6.44
C ARG A 468 31.75 13.43 7.09
N GLN A 469 32.77 13.15 6.28
CA GLN A 469 34.08 12.73 6.76
C GLN A 469 34.75 13.87 7.51
#